data_AF-A0A8T6NH19-F1
#
_entry.id   AF-A0A8T6NH19-F1
#
_cell.length_a   1.000
_cell.length_b   1.000
_cell.length_c   1.000
_cell.angle_alpha   90.00
_cell.angle_beta   90.00
_cell.angle_gamma   90.00
#
_symmetry.space_group_name_H-M   'P 1'
#
loop_
_entity.id
_entity.type
_entity.pdbx_description
1 polymer ?
#
loop_
_entity_poly.entity_id
_entity_poly.type
_entity_poly.pdbx_seq_one_letter_code
_entity_poly.pdbx_strand_id
1 'polypeptide(L)'
;MAETQKVKTESAKPIKPRRKPAGRPTPKFQPATREKRLDRSRHMEYKYEMRGLLKDINVADEHHSALLGSIWAKGERQTSGDARQYIWDKQNEGILDDDQVTSLLAVVDDYTIRR
;
A
#
# COMPACT_ATOMS: atom_id res chain seq x y z
N MET A 1 -15.49 -41.51 -85.29
CA MET A 1 -15.31 -41.85 -83.87
C MET A 1 -14.13 -41.05 -83.33
N ALA A 2 -14.38 -39.90 -82.69
CA ALA A 2 -13.36 -39.13 -82.00
C ALA A 2 -14.00 -38.58 -80.73
N GLU A 3 -13.74 -39.26 -79.62
CA GLU A 3 -14.32 -39.02 -78.31
C GLU A 3 -13.50 -37.93 -77.60
N THR A 4 -14.08 -36.74 -77.47
CA THR A 4 -13.46 -35.63 -76.73
C THR A 4 -13.67 -35.85 -75.24
N GLN A 5 -12.62 -36.28 -74.53
CA GLN A 5 -12.65 -36.43 -73.08
C GLN A 5 -12.68 -35.04 -72.40
N LYS A 6 -13.80 -34.77 -71.74
CA LYS A 6 -14.04 -33.61 -70.87
C LYS A 6 -13.15 -33.73 -69.61
N VAL A 7 -12.17 -32.84 -69.47
CA VAL A 7 -11.42 -32.71 -68.21
C VAL A 7 -12.31 -32.02 -67.18
N LYS A 8 -12.68 -32.79 -66.16
CA LYS A 8 -13.50 -32.39 -65.00
C LYS A 8 -12.67 -31.47 -64.11
N THR A 9 -13.04 -30.20 -64.06
CA THR A 9 -12.46 -29.22 -63.15
C THR A 9 -12.94 -29.53 -61.73
N GLU A 10 -12.10 -30.15 -60.91
CA GLU A 10 -12.37 -30.30 -59.48
C GLU A 10 -12.19 -28.94 -58.80
N SER A 11 -13.32 -28.34 -58.46
CA SER A 11 -13.42 -27.11 -57.67
C SER A 11 -12.76 -27.30 -56.29
N ALA A 12 -11.58 -26.71 -56.12
CA ALA A 12 -10.89 -26.63 -54.84
C ALA A 12 -11.74 -25.87 -53.81
N LYS A 13 -12.16 -26.55 -52.75
CA LYS A 13 -12.88 -25.93 -51.63
C LYS A 13 -11.95 -24.92 -50.93
N PRO A 14 -12.44 -23.73 -50.54
CA PRO A 14 -11.60 -22.74 -49.88
C PRO A 14 -11.16 -23.25 -48.50
N ILE A 15 -9.85 -23.32 -48.28
CA ILE A 15 -9.25 -23.68 -47.00
C ILE A 15 -9.59 -22.57 -46.01
N LYS A 16 -10.50 -22.84 -45.07
CA LYS A 16 -10.86 -21.88 -44.03
C LYS A 16 -9.65 -21.66 -43.11
N PRO A 17 -9.27 -20.41 -42.79
CA PRO A 17 -8.12 -20.15 -41.92
C PRO A 17 -8.37 -20.73 -40.53
N ARG A 18 -7.44 -21.58 -40.07
CA ARG A 18 -7.46 -22.18 -38.73
C ARG A 18 -7.38 -21.05 -37.69
N ARG A 19 -8.42 -20.87 -36.89
CA ARG A 19 -8.46 -19.87 -35.82
C ARG A 19 -7.31 -20.14 -34.85
N LYS A 20 -6.45 -19.14 -34.63
CA LYS A 20 -5.35 -19.21 -33.65
C LYS A 20 -5.95 -19.52 -32.27
N PRO A 21 -5.32 -20.40 -31.46
CA PRO A 21 -5.82 -20.69 -30.12
C PRO A 21 -5.90 -19.40 -29.32
N ALA A 22 -7.05 -19.17 -28.68
CA ALA A 22 -7.27 -18.00 -27.83
C ALA A 22 -6.15 -17.92 -26.80
N GLY A 23 -5.48 -16.76 -26.75
CA GLY A 23 -4.29 -16.54 -25.94
C GLY A 23 -4.53 -16.88 -24.47
N ARG A 24 -3.44 -17.28 -23.79
CA ARG A 24 -3.38 -17.49 -22.34
C ARG A 24 -4.09 -16.33 -21.62
N PRO A 25 -4.97 -16.59 -20.64
CA PRO A 25 -5.66 -15.52 -19.92
C PRO A 25 -4.61 -14.57 -19.33
N THR A 26 -4.72 -13.28 -19.66
CA THR A 26 -3.91 -12.23 -19.05
C THR A 26 -4.10 -12.32 -17.54
N PRO A 27 -3.03 -12.34 -16.72
CA PRO A 27 -3.17 -12.37 -15.28
C PRO A 27 -4.03 -11.18 -14.85
N LYS A 28 -5.15 -11.46 -14.16
CA LYS A 28 -6.03 -10.42 -13.62
C LYS A 28 -5.18 -9.57 -12.68
N PHE A 29 -5.19 -8.26 -12.87
CA PHE A 29 -4.53 -7.32 -11.97
C PHE A 29 -5.00 -7.58 -10.54
N GLN A 30 -4.10 -8.05 -9.69
CA GLN A 30 -4.32 -8.15 -8.25
C GLN A 30 -3.69 -6.91 -7.63
N PRO A 31 -4.48 -5.89 -7.24
CA PRO A 31 -3.92 -4.76 -6.54
C PRO A 31 -3.26 -5.26 -5.25
N ALA A 32 -2.01 -4.86 -5.03
CA ALA A 32 -1.30 -5.15 -3.78
C ALA A 32 -2.16 -4.69 -2.59
N THR A 33 -2.17 -5.49 -1.53
CA THR A 33 -2.81 -5.16 -0.26
C THR A 33 -2.29 -3.80 0.20
N ARG A 34 -3.16 -2.79 0.23
CA ARG A 34 -2.79 -1.46 0.69
C ARG A 34 -2.57 -1.51 2.20
N GLU A 35 -1.32 -1.39 2.62
CA GLU A 35 -0.98 -1.25 4.03
C GLU A 35 -1.63 0.01 4.62
N LYS A 36 -2.01 -0.06 5.90
CA LYS A 36 -2.64 1.05 6.62
C LYS A 36 -1.61 2.14 6.88
N ARG A 37 -1.95 3.37 6.52
CA ARG A 37 -1.07 4.55 6.59
C ARG A 37 -1.81 5.71 7.24
N LEU A 38 -1.06 6.68 7.74
CA LEU A 38 -1.64 7.96 8.17
C LEU A 38 -2.39 8.64 7.03
N ASP A 39 -3.49 9.31 7.36
CA ASP A 39 -4.24 10.14 6.42
C ASP A 39 -3.41 11.37 6.03
N ARG A 40 -2.96 11.36 4.77
CA ARG A 40 -2.14 12.44 4.21
C ARG A 40 -2.89 13.78 4.19
N SER A 41 -4.22 13.77 4.11
CA SER A 41 -5.04 14.98 4.12
C SER A 41 -4.96 15.69 5.47
N ARG A 42 -4.78 14.93 6.55
CA ARG A 42 -4.70 15.40 7.95
C ARG A 42 -3.25 15.48 8.46
N HIS A 43 -2.25 15.44 7.58
CA HIS A 43 -0.85 15.32 8.00
C HIS A 43 -0.34 16.50 8.86
N MET A 44 -0.84 17.71 8.62
CA MET A 44 -0.48 18.90 9.40
C MET A 44 -1.14 18.88 10.77
N GLU A 45 -2.43 18.49 10.84
CA GLU A 45 -3.15 18.34 12.10
C GLU A 45 -2.42 17.32 13.00
N TYR A 46 -2.12 16.14 12.45
CA TYR A 46 -1.36 15.11 13.13
C TYR A 46 -0.01 15.63 13.67
N LYS A 47 0.73 16.39 12.86
CA LYS A 47 2.03 16.95 13.28
C LYS A 47 1.88 17.91 14.46
N TYR A 48 0.86 18.77 14.47
CA TYR A 48 0.65 19.72 15.55
C TYR A 48 0.10 19.05 16.80
N GLU A 49 -0.81 18.10 16.66
CA GLU A 49 -1.37 17.33 17.78
C GLU A 49 -0.29 16.49 18.46
N MET A 50 0.51 15.75 17.69
CA MET A 50 1.65 14.98 18.21
C MET A 50 2.67 15.87 18.92
N ARG A 51 2.94 17.07 18.38
CA ARG A 51 3.85 18.04 19.01
C ARG A 51 3.29 18.60 20.33
N GLY A 52 1.99 18.86 20.40
CA GLY A 52 1.32 19.29 21.62
C GLY A 52 1.37 18.17 22.66
N LEU A 53 0.95 16.97 22.27
CA LEU A 53 0.90 15.81 23.13
C LEU A 53 2.26 15.51 23.77
N LEU A 54 3.36 15.52 23.00
CA LEU A 54 4.71 15.27 23.54
C LEU A 54 5.05 16.21 24.71
N LYS A 55 4.64 17.48 24.64
CA LYS A 55 4.82 18.45 25.73
C LYS A 55 3.91 18.15 26.92
N ASP A 56 2.66 17.79 26.64
CA ASP A 56 1.64 17.57 27.67
C ASP A 56 1.92 16.31 28.49
N ILE A 57 2.47 15.27 27.87
CA ILE A 57 2.83 14.01 28.53
C ILE A 57 4.21 14.04 29.21
N ASN A 58 4.85 15.22 29.30
CA ASN A 58 6.13 15.44 29.99
C ASN A 58 7.29 14.54 29.49
N VAL A 59 7.39 14.34 28.18
CA VAL A 59 8.58 13.72 27.58
C VAL A 59 9.76 14.69 27.70
N ALA A 60 10.98 14.16 27.85
CA ALA A 60 12.17 14.99 27.89
C ALA A 60 12.31 15.80 26.58
N ASP A 61 12.45 17.13 26.70
CA ASP A 61 12.50 18.06 25.58
C ASP A 61 13.56 17.72 24.52
N GLU A 62 14.66 17.08 24.95
CA GLU A 62 15.74 16.60 24.07
C GLU A 62 15.23 15.60 23.03
N HIS A 63 14.24 14.78 23.38
CA HIS A 63 13.70 13.75 22.50
C HIS A 63 12.52 14.22 21.64
N HIS A 64 11.88 15.35 21.96
CA HIS A 64 10.69 15.83 21.27
C HIS A 64 10.84 15.90 19.75
N SER A 65 11.90 16.56 19.28
CA SER A 65 12.10 16.75 17.83
C SER A 65 12.42 15.43 17.13
N ALA A 66 13.20 14.56 17.79
CA ALA A 66 13.57 13.25 17.25
C ALA A 66 12.37 12.30 17.16
N LEU A 67 11.57 12.23 18.23
CA LEU A 67 10.34 11.44 18.30
C LEU A 67 9.32 11.94 17.28
N LEU A 68 9.00 13.23 17.28
CA LEU A 68 8.05 13.82 16.35
C LEU A 68 8.45 13.55 14.90
N GLY A 69 9.71 13.82 14.54
CA GLY A 69 10.20 13.64 13.17
C GLY A 69 10.14 12.18 12.72
N SER A 70 10.53 11.25 13.60
CA SER A 70 10.57 9.81 13.29
C SER A 70 9.18 9.20 13.20
N ILE A 71 8.29 9.49 14.16
CA ILE A 71 6.92 8.98 14.16
C ILE A 71 6.16 9.54 12.94
N TRP A 72 6.35 10.83 12.62
CA TRP A 72 5.76 11.43 11.42
C TRP A 72 6.26 10.79 10.13
N ALA A 73 7.58 10.67 9.97
CA ALA A 73 8.17 10.07 8.77
C ALA A 73 7.74 8.61 8.57
N LYS A 74 7.75 7.80 9.65
CA LYS A 74 7.35 6.39 9.59
C LYS A 74 5.87 6.24 9.29
N GLY A 75 4.99 6.94 10.01
CA GLY A 75 3.54 6.82 9.82
C GLY A 75 3.03 7.29 8.46
N GLU A 76 3.64 8.35 7.90
CA GLU A 76 3.23 8.89 6.60
C GLU A 76 3.87 8.12 5.43
N ARG A 77 5.19 7.89 5.48
CA ARG A 77 5.98 7.34 4.35
C ARG A 77 6.00 5.82 4.31
N GLN A 78 5.91 5.16 5.45
CA GLN A 78 5.89 3.70 5.56
C GLN A 78 4.46 3.27 5.88
N THR A 79 4.21 2.78 7.09
CA THR A 79 2.88 2.39 7.58
C THR A 79 2.59 2.98 8.95
N SER A 80 1.32 3.00 9.35
CA SER A 80 0.95 3.29 10.74
C SER A 80 1.55 2.28 11.71
N GLY A 81 1.72 1.03 11.28
CA GLY A 81 2.38 -0.02 12.07
C GLY A 81 3.83 0.32 12.41
N ASP A 82 4.59 0.86 11.45
CA ASP A 82 5.99 1.27 11.68
C ASP A 82 6.10 2.42 12.70
N ALA A 83 5.13 3.33 12.71
CA ALA A 83 5.06 4.38 13.72
C ALA A 83 4.80 3.80 15.12
N ARG A 84 3.86 2.85 15.25
CA ARG A 84 3.59 2.17 16.53
C ARG A 84 4.80 1.39 17.02
N GLN A 85 5.44 0.64 16.12
CA GLN A 85 6.64 -0.12 16.45
C GLN A 85 7.75 0.78 16.97
N TYR A 86 7.98 1.91 16.33
CA TYR A 86 8.97 2.87 16.79
C TYR A 86 8.65 3.44 18.19
N ILE A 87 7.37 3.68 18.50
CA ILE A 87 6.97 4.12 19.85
C ILE A 87 7.29 3.03 20.89
N TRP A 88 6.96 1.76 20.61
CA TRP A 88 7.32 0.65 21.49
C TRP A 88 8.84 0.45 21.61
N ASP A 89 9.60 0.63 20.54
CA ASP A 89 11.06 0.57 20.59
C ASP A 89 11.60 1.62 21.56
N LYS A 90 11.02 2.85 21.55
CA LYS A 90 11.41 3.93 22.45
C LYS A 90 10.99 3.71 23.90
N GLN A 91 9.89 3.00 24.13
CA GLN A 91 9.52 2.50 25.46
C GLN A 91 10.56 1.50 25.98
N ASN A 92 10.95 0.53 25.15
CA ASN A 92 11.94 -0.49 25.52
C ASN A 92 13.34 0.11 25.77
N GLU A 93 13.68 1.21 25.10
CA GLU A 93 14.89 2.01 25.36
C GLU A 93 14.81 2.83 26.67
N GLY A 94 13.64 2.90 27.32
CA GLY A 94 13.41 3.69 28.53
C GLY A 94 13.23 5.19 28.29
N ILE A 95 12.97 5.60 27.04
CA ILE A 95 12.71 7.00 26.67
C ILE A 95 11.26 7.40 26.95
N LEU A 96 10.34 6.43 26.87
CA LEU A 96 8.92 6.62 27.11
C LEU A 96 8.42 5.68 28.19
N ASP A 97 7.46 6.12 29.00
CA ASP A 97 6.70 5.28 29.91
C ASP A 97 5.42 4.70 29.25
N ASP A 98 4.75 3.80 29.98
CA ASP A 98 3.56 3.09 29.49
C ASP A 98 2.37 4.04 29.19
N ASP A 99 2.20 5.09 29.98
CA ASP A 99 1.11 6.07 29.85
C ASP A 99 1.36 6.99 28.65
N GLN A 100 2.61 7.42 28.47
CA GLN A 100 3.08 8.19 27.33
C GLN A 100 2.89 7.41 26.03
N VAL A 101 3.29 6.14 26.00
CA VAL A 101 3.13 5.25 24.84
C VAL A 101 1.66 5.09 24.49
N THR A 102 0.81 4.82 25.48
CA THR A 102 -0.63 4.66 25.27
C THR A 102 -1.25 5.90 24.62
N SER A 103 -0.86 7.09 25.10
CA SER A 103 -1.33 8.37 24.57
C SER A 103 -0.85 8.61 23.13
N LEU A 104 0.43 8.33 22.84
CA LEU A 104 1.00 8.49 21.49
C LEU A 104 0.35 7.54 20.48
N LEU A 105 0.10 6.29 20.88
CA LEU A 105 -0.56 5.29 20.04
C LEU A 105 -2.00 5.69 19.70
N ALA A 106 -2.73 6.29 20.65
CA ALA A 106 -4.09 6.79 20.40
C ALA A 106 -4.13 7.83 19.28
N VAL A 107 -3.17 8.77 19.26
CA VAL A 107 -3.07 9.77 18.19
C VAL A 107 -2.69 9.10 16.86
N VAL A 108 -1.74 8.16 16.85
CA VAL A 108 -1.42 7.42 15.61
C VAL A 108 -2.67 6.72 15.07
N ASP A 109 -3.49 6.14 15.94
CA ASP A 109 -4.68 5.38 15.56
C ASP A 109 -5.87 6.25 15.11
N ASP A 110 -6.02 7.46 15.65
CA ASP A 110 -7.04 8.43 15.19
C ASP A 110 -6.76 8.90 13.75
N TYR A 111 -5.48 9.12 13.44
CA TYR A 111 -5.06 9.61 12.13
C TYR A 111 -4.74 8.50 11.13
N THR A 112 -4.89 7.23 11.50
CA THR A 112 -4.69 6.09 10.60
C THR A 112 -5.95 5.78 9.80
N ILE A 113 -5.82 5.66 8.47
CA ILE A 113 -6.95 5.30 7.61
C ILE A 113 -7.37 3.84 7.87
N ARG A 114 -8.61 3.65 8.33
CA ARG A 114 -9.29 2.35 8.47
C ARG A 114 -10.03 2.02 7.15
N ARG A 115 -9.31 1.62 6.12
CA ARG A 115 -9.90 1.21 4.81
C ARG A 115 -9.78 -0.29 4.59
#